data_AF-A0A965UPC4-F1
#
_entry.id   AF-A0A965UPC4-F1
#
_cell.length_a   1.000
_cell.length_b   1.000
_cell.length_c   1.000
_cell.angle_alpha   90.00
_cell.angle_beta   90.00
_cell.angle_gamma   90.00
#
_symmetry.space_group_name_H-M   'P 1'
#
loop_
_entity.id
_entity.type
_entity.pdbx_description
1 polymer ?
#
loop_
_entity_poly.entity_id
_entity_poly.type
_entity_poly.pdbx_seq_one_letter_code
_entity_poly.pdbx_strand_id
1 'polypeptide(L)'
;MPRLSNTPWTDEEDAILARMWREGASASQIAKALDTGRSRNAVIGRVHRLNLPMRIEYNSNRTNAFGRVRNARTGRKPRKVIYTPVAAARVRAPTINPRKAALRAEQIETLNVPFLEVQRFQCRAIVDDTRFAQKCCGQWRDEDSPYCADHRALYSAPAKEKGQAA
;
A
#
# COMPACT_ATOMS: atom_id res chain seq x y z
N MET A 1 20.38 2.83 -1.25
CA MET A 1 19.23 3.74 -1.41
C MET A 1 19.27 4.70 -0.22
N PRO A 2 19.65 5.97 -0.39
CA PRO A 2 19.72 6.91 0.73
C PRO A 2 18.31 7.10 1.30
N ARG A 3 18.16 6.86 2.62
CA ARG A 3 16.91 7.10 3.33
C ARG A 3 16.60 8.59 3.26
N LEU A 4 15.38 8.94 2.87
CA LEU A 4 14.87 10.31 2.95
C LEU A 4 15.04 10.78 4.40
N SER A 5 15.95 11.73 4.62
CA SER A 5 16.13 12.39 5.91
C SER A 5 14.78 12.94 6.33
N ASN A 6 14.30 12.50 7.49
CA ASN A 6 13.07 13.01 8.10
C ASN A 6 13.36 14.42 8.64
N THR A 7 13.50 15.39 7.75
CA THR A 7 13.65 16.80 8.12
C THR A 7 12.35 17.26 8.77
N PRO A 8 12.37 17.85 9.98
CA PRO A 8 11.17 18.42 10.58
C PRO A 8 10.61 19.53 9.68
N TRP A 9 9.30 19.74 9.68
CA TRP A 9 8.67 20.85 8.96
C TRP A 9 9.03 22.15 9.68
N THR A 10 9.48 23.15 8.92
CA THR A 10 9.75 24.50 9.44
C THR A 10 8.52 25.39 9.31
N ASP A 11 8.46 26.44 10.13
CA ASP A 11 7.33 27.39 10.11
C ASP A 11 7.28 28.17 8.78
N GLU A 12 8.43 28.41 8.15
CA GLU A 12 8.53 29.02 6.83
C GLU A 12 7.93 28.13 5.73
N GLU A 13 8.22 26.82 5.77
CA GLU A 13 7.63 25.84 4.83
C GLU A 13 6.11 25.77 5.01
N ASP A 14 5.61 25.82 6.24
CA ASP A 14 4.18 25.82 6.54
C ASP A 14 3.48 27.10 6.05
N ALA A 15 4.13 28.26 6.20
CA ALA A 15 3.62 29.52 5.69
C ALA A 15 3.51 29.53 4.15
N ILE A 16 4.54 29.03 3.46
CA ILE A 16 4.56 28.90 2.00
C ILE A 16 3.47 27.92 1.54
N LEU A 17 3.38 26.76 2.20
CA LEU A 17 2.35 25.75 1.92
C LEU A 17 0.95 26.35 2.10
N ALA A 18 0.66 27.02 3.21
CA ALA A 18 -0.65 27.60 3.47
C ALA A 18 -1.02 28.69 2.45
N ARG A 19 -0.05 29.53 2.05
CA ARG A 19 -0.25 30.56 1.02
C ARG A 19 -0.57 29.93 -0.33
N MET A 20 0.31 29.07 -0.84
CA MET A 20 0.12 28.44 -2.15
C MET A 20 -1.10 27.52 -2.20
N TRP A 21 -1.40 26.86 -1.06
CA TRP A 21 -2.63 26.09 -0.91
C TRP A 21 -3.84 27.00 -1.06
N ARG A 22 -3.91 28.16 -0.39
CA ARG A 22 -5.02 29.11 -0.59
C ARG A 22 -5.10 29.68 -2.01
N GLU A 23 -3.97 29.84 -2.70
CA GLU A 23 -3.92 30.38 -4.07
C GLU A 23 -4.46 29.44 -5.15
N GLY A 24 -4.51 28.13 -4.91
CA GLY A 24 -4.96 27.20 -5.96
C GLY A 24 -3.97 26.08 -6.27
N ALA A 25 -2.75 26.16 -5.76
CA ALA A 25 -1.67 25.30 -6.20
C ALA A 25 -1.90 23.84 -5.83
N SER A 26 -1.55 22.94 -6.75
CA SER A 26 -1.57 21.50 -6.50
C SER A 26 -0.41 21.09 -5.58
N ALA A 27 -0.59 19.98 -4.85
CA ALA A 27 0.45 19.46 -3.94
C ALA A 27 1.80 19.20 -4.64
N SER A 28 1.80 18.82 -5.92
CA SER A 28 3.04 18.62 -6.69
C SER A 28 3.72 19.95 -7.07
N GLN A 29 2.96 21.03 -7.27
CA GLN A 29 3.53 22.36 -7.51
C GLN A 29 4.11 22.95 -6.22
N ILE A 30 3.42 22.76 -5.10
CA ILE A 30 3.90 23.18 -3.78
C ILE A 30 5.19 22.43 -3.42
N ALA A 31 5.23 21.10 -3.65
CA ALA A 31 6.44 20.31 -3.46
C ALA A 31 7.66 20.83 -4.25
N LYS A 32 7.44 21.30 -5.50
CA LYS A 32 8.49 21.91 -6.32
C LYS A 32 8.93 23.28 -5.82
N ALA A 33 8.00 24.07 -5.27
CA ALA A 33 8.29 25.40 -4.76
C ALA A 33 9.05 25.39 -3.43
N LEU A 34 8.88 24.35 -2.63
CA LEU A 34 9.61 24.18 -1.37
C LEU A 34 11.06 23.71 -1.59
N ASP A 35 11.33 22.97 -2.69
CA ASP A 35 12.64 22.43 -3.13
C ASP A 35 13.49 21.65 -2.07
N THR A 36 12.98 21.49 -0.85
CA THR A 36 13.58 20.76 0.27
C THR A 36 13.46 19.23 0.14
N GLY A 37 13.18 18.71 -1.06
CA GLY A 37 13.02 17.28 -1.31
C GLY A 37 11.71 16.67 -0.77
N ARG A 38 10.71 17.50 -0.45
CA ARG A 38 9.39 17.04 0.01
C ARG A 38 8.60 16.43 -1.15
N SER A 39 8.02 15.25 -0.94
CA SER A 39 7.17 14.61 -1.95
C SER A 39 5.74 15.17 -1.94
N ARG A 40 4.99 14.97 -3.03
CA ARG A 40 3.55 15.29 -3.12
C ARG A 40 2.77 14.76 -1.90
N ASN A 41 3.06 13.54 -1.47
CA ASN A 41 2.36 12.90 -0.35
C ASN A 41 2.72 13.55 0.99
N ALA A 42 3.96 14.02 1.14
CA ALA A 42 4.38 14.76 2.32
C ALA A 42 3.58 16.07 2.47
N VAL A 43 3.37 16.79 1.36
CA VAL A 43 2.56 18.02 1.32
C VAL A 43 1.10 17.74 1.67
N ILE A 44 0.48 16.72 1.06
CA ILE A 44 -0.91 16.33 1.36
C ILE A 44 -1.06 15.98 2.85
N GLY A 45 -0.13 15.20 3.39
CA GLY A 45 -0.13 14.86 4.81
C GLY A 45 0.03 16.08 5.72
N ARG A 46 0.81 17.09 5.31
CA ARG A 46 0.99 18.31 6.10
C ARG A 46 -0.25 19.21 6.06
N VAL A 47 -0.87 19.39 4.88
CA VAL A 47 -2.15 20.10 4.73
C VAL A 47 -3.20 19.54 5.69
N HIS A 48 -3.29 18.21 5.78
CA HIS A 48 -4.21 17.54 6.70
C HIS A 48 -3.89 17.81 8.17
N ARG A 49 -2.61 17.81 8.56
CA ARG A 49 -2.18 18.15 9.94
C ARG A 49 -2.43 19.62 10.30
N LEU A 50 -2.39 20.52 9.32
CA LEU A 50 -2.67 21.96 9.50
C LEU A 50 -4.17 22.30 9.41
N ASN A 51 -5.05 21.30 9.25
CA ASN A 51 -6.50 21.47 9.09
C ASN A 51 -6.90 22.50 8.01
N LEU A 52 -6.09 22.62 6.96
CA LEU A 52 -6.43 23.47 5.83
C LEU A 52 -7.60 22.85 5.05
N PRO A 53 -8.56 23.66 4.55
CA PRO A 53 -9.72 23.14 3.86
C PRO A 53 -9.29 22.31 2.65
N MET A 54 -9.73 21.06 2.61
CA MET A 54 -9.44 20.19 1.49
C MET A 54 -10.31 20.64 0.32
N ARG A 55 -9.67 20.96 -0.80
CA ARG A 55 -10.36 21.11 -2.08
C ARG A 55 -10.71 19.74 -2.60
N ILE A 56 -11.70 19.11 -1.97
CA ILE A 56 -12.29 17.90 -2.50
C ILE A 56 -13.07 18.34 -3.71
N GLU A 57 -12.48 18.24 -4.90
CA GLU A 57 -13.31 17.93 -6.05
C GLU A 57 -13.89 16.55 -5.78
N TYR A 58 -15.04 16.53 -5.11
CA TYR A 58 -15.86 15.33 -5.02
C TYR A 58 -16.28 15.03 -6.47
N ASN A 59 -15.45 14.28 -7.18
CA ASN A 59 -15.91 13.54 -8.33
C ASN A 59 -16.77 12.42 -7.76
N SER A 60 -18.01 12.76 -7.41
CA SER A 60 -19.08 11.89 -6.91
C SER A 60 -19.53 10.85 -7.94
N ASN A 61 -18.72 10.60 -8.97
CA ASN A 61 -19.01 9.66 -10.04
C ASN A 61 -17.92 8.58 -10.23
N ARG A 62 -17.17 8.25 -9.16
CA ARG A 62 -16.26 7.10 -9.14
C ARG A 62 -16.74 5.93 -8.27
N THR A 63 -18.05 5.73 -8.20
CA THR A 63 -18.61 4.41 -7.89
C THR A 63 -19.02 3.74 -9.20
N ASN A 64 -18.52 2.52 -9.40
CA ASN A 64 -18.62 1.64 -10.57
C ASN A 64 -17.78 1.97 -11.81
N ALA A 65 -16.75 1.15 -11.96
CA ALA A 65 -15.98 0.95 -13.18
C ALA A 65 -16.81 0.30 -14.30
N PHE A 66 -16.33 0.47 -15.54
CA PHE A 66 -16.72 -0.27 -16.76
C PHE A 66 -18.14 -0.04 -17.31
N GLY A 67 -18.32 1.02 -18.12
CA GLY A 67 -19.47 1.09 -19.01
C GLY A 67 -19.74 2.47 -19.62
N ARG A 68 -19.58 2.56 -20.95
CA ARG A 68 -20.07 3.62 -21.86
C ARG A 68 -19.53 5.04 -21.64
N VAL A 69 -18.45 5.33 -22.37
CA VAL A 69 -18.18 6.68 -22.87
C VAL A 69 -19.28 7.04 -23.87
N ARG A 70 -20.26 7.87 -23.47
CA ARG A 70 -21.05 8.64 -24.44
C ARG A 70 -20.31 9.96 -24.71
N ASN A 71 -19.93 10.08 -25.97
CA ASN A 71 -19.13 11.13 -26.56
C ASN A 71 -19.92 12.46 -26.56
N ALA A 72 -19.38 13.52 -25.97
CA ALA A 72 -19.80 14.89 -26.23
C ALA A 72 -18.58 15.66 -26.75
N ARG A 73 -18.66 16.01 -28.02
CA ARG A 73 -17.61 16.63 -28.84
C ARG A 73 -17.42 18.10 -28.43
N THR A 74 -16.20 18.48 -28.06
CA THR A 74 -15.65 19.80 -28.44
C THR A 74 -14.25 19.57 -29.05
N GLY A 75 -14.07 20.10 -30.25
CA GLY A 75 -13.01 19.70 -31.17
C GLY A 75 -11.62 20.13 -30.74
N ARG A 76 -10.75 19.15 -30.45
CA ARG A 76 -9.31 19.20 -30.75
C ARG A 76 -8.90 17.80 -31.20
N LYS A 77 -8.36 17.66 -32.42
CA LYS A 77 -7.82 16.38 -32.90
C LYS A 77 -6.61 16.01 -32.02
N PRO A 78 -6.64 14.90 -31.24
CA PRO A 78 -5.45 14.48 -30.50
C PRO A 78 -4.43 13.90 -31.49
N ARG A 79 -3.21 14.45 -31.48
CA ARG A 79 -2.07 13.91 -32.23
C ARG A 79 -1.78 12.49 -31.70
N LYS A 80 -1.85 11.47 -32.55
CA LYS A 80 -1.51 10.09 -32.19
C LYS A 80 -0.02 10.03 -31.85
N VAL A 81 0.31 9.94 -30.57
CA VAL A 81 1.63 9.50 -30.12
C VAL A 81 1.59 7.97 -30.18
N ILE A 82 2.35 7.40 -31.12
CA ILE A 82 2.53 5.95 -31.19
C ILE A 82 3.49 5.58 -30.06
N TYR A 83 2.96 5.07 -28.96
CA TYR A 83 3.76 4.45 -27.92
C TYR A 83 3.96 2.99 -28.35
N THR A 84 5.15 2.63 -28.81
CA THR A 84 5.54 1.22 -28.94
C THR A 84 5.80 0.68 -27.54
N PRO A 85 4.98 -0.22 -26.98
CA PRO A 85 5.30 -0.81 -25.69
C PRO A 85 6.52 -1.71 -25.89
N VAL A 86 7.64 -1.35 -25.26
CA VAL A 86 8.72 -2.30 -25.02
C VAL A 86 8.10 -3.43 -24.20
N ALA A 87 8.08 -4.63 -24.77
CA ALA A 87 7.52 -5.81 -24.12
C ALA A 87 8.34 -6.12 -22.86
N ALA A 88 7.94 -5.56 -21.73
CA ALA A 88 8.44 -5.97 -20.44
C ALA A 88 8.04 -7.42 -20.25
N ALA A 89 9.02 -8.33 -20.25
CA ALA A 89 8.83 -9.73 -19.95
C ALA A 89 8.06 -9.83 -18.63
N ARG A 90 6.80 -10.27 -18.71
CA ARG A 90 5.97 -10.49 -17.52
C ARG A 90 6.64 -11.62 -16.74
N VAL A 91 7.28 -11.28 -15.63
CA VAL A 91 7.66 -12.26 -14.61
C VAL A 91 6.37 -13.03 -14.29
N ARG A 92 6.32 -14.31 -14.65
CA ARG A 92 5.16 -15.16 -14.34
C ARG A 92 5.05 -15.20 -12.82
N ALA A 93 3.97 -14.63 -12.29
CA ALA A 93 3.66 -14.80 -10.88
C ALA A 93 3.56 -16.31 -10.60
N PRO A 94 4.16 -16.82 -9.51
CA PRO A 94 3.99 -18.22 -9.15
C PRO A 94 2.50 -18.51 -9.03
N THR A 95 2.03 -19.56 -9.71
CA THR A 95 0.63 -20.00 -9.63
C THR A 95 0.40 -20.63 -8.26
N ILE A 96 0.12 -19.81 -7.25
CA ILE A 96 -0.37 -20.28 -5.96
C ILE A 96 -1.74 -20.90 -6.24
N ASN A 97 -1.87 -22.22 -6.08
CA ASN A 97 -3.17 -22.87 -6.14
C ASN A 97 -3.90 -22.58 -4.82
N PRO A 98 -4.95 -21.73 -4.81
CA PRO A 98 -5.59 -21.27 -3.58
C PRO A 98 -6.21 -22.42 -2.79
N ARG A 99 -6.68 -23.48 -3.47
CA ARG A 99 -7.26 -24.66 -2.83
C ARG A 99 -6.22 -25.46 -2.05
N LYS A 100 -5.02 -25.62 -2.61
CA LYS A 100 -3.91 -26.31 -1.90
C LYS A 100 -3.40 -25.48 -0.71
N ALA A 101 -3.39 -24.15 -0.83
CA ALA A 101 -3.00 -23.28 0.27
C ALA A 101 -4.02 -23.32 1.42
N ALA A 102 -5.32 -23.31 1.11
CA ALA A 102 -6.39 -23.43 2.11
C ALA A 102 -6.34 -24.76 2.85
N LEU A 103 -6.14 -25.88 2.14
CA LEU A 103 -6.01 -27.21 2.76
C LEU A 103 -4.82 -27.30 3.74
N ARG A 104 -3.69 -26.66 3.40
CA ARG A 104 -2.54 -26.58 4.31
C ARG A 104 -2.83 -25.74 5.55
N ALA A 105 -3.60 -24.66 5.41
CA ALA A 105 -3.98 -23.82 6.55
C ALA A 105 -4.94 -24.52 7.51
N GLU A 106 -5.87 -25.32 6.98
CA GLU A 106 -6.84 -26.09 7.78
C GLU A 106 -6.21 -27.24 8.58
N GLN A 107 -5.00 -27.68 8.20
CA GLN A 107 -4.26 -28.75 8.89
C GLN A 107 -3.39 -28.27 10.05
N ILE A 108 -3.26 -26.96 10.28
CA ILE A 108 -2.40 -26.44 11.34
C ILE A 108 -3.16 -26.45 12.66
N GLU A 109 -2.57 -27.07 13.67
CA GLU A 109 -3.13 -27.08 15.02
C GLU A 109 -2.96 -25.71 15.69
N THR A 110 -4.08 -25.12 16.12
CA THR A 110 -4.12 -23.77 16.72
C THR A 110 -4.76 -23.80 18.11
N LEU A 111 -4.22 -23.00 19.02
CA LEU A 111 -4.77 -22.77 20.35
C LEU A 111 -5.89 -21.73 20.36
N ASN A 112 -6.09 -21.00 19.25
CA ASN A 112 -7.18 -20.04 19.07
C ASN A 112 -7.26 -19.00 20.20
N VAL A 113 -6.09 -18.48 20.58
CA VAL A 113 -5.95 -17.48 21.64
C VAL A 113 -6.51 -16.15 21.15
N PRO A 114 -7.33 -15.42 21.93
CA PRO A 114 -7.82 -14.10 21.54
C PRO A 114 -6.68 -13.15 21.17
N PHE A 115 -6.87 -12.32 20.14
CA PHE A 115 -5.82 -11.42 19.64
C PHE A 115 -5.22 -10.52 20.73
N LEU A 116 -6.04 -10.08 21.70
CA LEU A 116 -5.59 -9.23 22.81
C LEU A 116 -4.80 -10.00 23.89
N GLU A 117 -4.92 -11.32 23.95
CA GLU A 117 -4.30 -12.17 24.98
C GLU A 117 -3.03 -12.89 24.47
N VAL A 118 -2.71 -12.79 23.18
CA VAL A 118 -1.55 -13.45 22.59
C VAL A 118 -0.24 -12.90 23.17
N GLN A 119 0.59 -13.79 23.72
CA GLN A 119 1.85 -13.41 24.34
C GLN A 119 2.97 -13.20 23.31
N ARG A 120 4.08 -12.57 23.74
CA ARG A 120 5.22 -12.24 22.85
C ARG A 120 5.87 -13.46 22.17
N PHE A 121 5.84 -14.62 22.83
CA PHE A 121 6.45 -15.87 22.36
C PHE A 121 5.46 -16.77 21.62
N GLN A 122 4.23 -16.31 21.44
CA GLN A 122 3.17 -17.04 20.78
C GLN A 122 2.97 -16.56 19.34
N CYS A 123 2.55 -17.48 18.49
CA CYS A 123 2.32 -17.33 17.07
C CYS A 123 1.14 -16.38 16.85
N ARG A 124 1.36 -15.33 16.04
CA ARG A 124 0.39 -14.26 15.77
C ARG A 124 -0.39 -14.46 14.48
N ALA A 125 -0.36 -15.66 13.90
CA ALA A 125 -1.16 -15.98 12.73
C ALA A 125 -2.65 -15.87 13.08
N ILE A 126 -3.41 -15.08 12.32
CA ILE A 126 -4.86 -14.95 12.50
C ILE A 126 -5.51 -16.19 11.89
N VAL A 127 -6.25 -16.92 12.72
CA VAL A 127 -6.92 -18.19 12.35
C VAL A 127 -8.41 -17.97 12.14
N ASP A 128 -8.99 -17.10 12.96
CA ASP A 128 -10.38 -16.68 12.90
C ASP A 128 -10.42 -15.16 12.79
N ASP A 129 -10.99 -14.64 11.69
CA ASP A 129 -11.14 -13.21 11.41
C ASP A 129 -12.60 -12.75 11.54
N THR A 130 -13.38 -13.39 12.41
CA THR A 130 -14.69 -12.86 12.79
C THR A 130 -14.53 -11.45 13.35
N ARG A 131 -15.37 -10.53 12.84
CA ARG A 131 -15.28 -9.07 13.06
C ARG A 131 -15.09 -8.63 14.52
N PHE A 132 -15.52 -9.44 15.48
CA PHE A 132 -15.56 -9.09 16.91
C PHE A 132 -14.67 -9.95 17.81
N ALA A 133 -14.06 -11.02 17.29
CA ALA A 133 -13.33 -11.99 18.10
C ALA A 133 -12.17 -12.59 17.30
N GLN A 134 -11.28 -11.74 16.81
CA GLN A 134 -10.08 -12.19 16.10
C GLN A 134 -9.25 -13.10 17.01
N LYS A 135 -8.93 -14.30 16.52
CA LYS A 135 -8.12 -15.28 17.26
C LYS A 135 -6.81 -15.55 16.53
N CYS A 136 -5.75 -15.63 17.32
CA CYS A 136 -4.41 -16.00 16.91
C CYS A 136 -4.17 -17.50 17.11
N CYS A 137 -3.20 -18.04 16.36
CA CYS A 137 -2.75 -19.42 16.49
C CYS A 137 -2.28 -19.75 17.90
N GLY A 138 -1.51 -18.88 18.55
CA GLY A 138 -1.15 -19.03 19.96
C GLY A 138 -0.04 -20.07 20.27
N GLN A 139 0.36 -20.91 19.31
CA GLN A 139 1.48 -21.85 19.46
C GLN A 139 2.82 -21.15 19.68
N TRP A 140 3.84 -21.82 20.22
CA TRP A 140 5.17 -21.22 20.35
C TRP A 140 5.73 -20.80 18.99
N ARG A 141 6.24 -19.57 18.91
CA ARG A 141 6.84 -19.03 17.69
C ARG A 141 8.29 -19.51 17.53
N ASP A 142 8.78 -19.54 16.29
CA ASP A 142 10.22 -19.66 16.05
C ASP A 142 10.95 -18.38 16.47
N GLU A 143 12.21 -18.46 16.87
CA GLU A 143 12.97 -17.29 17.36
C GLU A 143 13.00 -16.11 16.36
N ASP A 144 13.18 -16.41 15.07
CA ASP A 144 13.29 -15.43 13.99
C ASP A 144 11.96 -15.09 13.30
N SER A 145 10.83 -15.50 13.87
CA SER A 145 9.51 -15.36 13.24
C SER A 145 8.44 -14.94 14.23
N PRO A 146 7.47 -14.09 13.83
CA PRO A 146 6.27 -13.87 14.64
C PRO A 146 5.29 -15.07 14.59
N TYR A 147 5.65 -16.15 13.87
CA TYR A 147 4.83 -17.32 13.62
C TYR A 147 5.53 -18.61 14.09
N CYS A 148 4.75 -19.65 14.39
CA CYS A 148 5.24 -21.02 14.55
C CYS A 148 5.74 -21.58 13.20
N ALA A 149 6.44 -22.71 13.21
CA ALA A 149 7.01 -23.35 12.01
C ALA A 149 6.00 -23.51 10.87
N ASP A 150 4.78 -23.96 11.16
CA ASP A 150 3.75 -24.20 10.14
C ASP A 150 3.24 -22.89 9.52
N HIS A 151 2.90 -21.91 10.35
CA HIS A 151 2.45 -20.60 9.87
C HIS A 151 3.58 -19.82 9.20
N ARG A 152 4.83 -20.02 9.63
CA ARG A 152 6.00 -19.49 8.95
C ARG A 152 6.10 -20.08 7.54
N ALA A 153 5.88 -21.38 7.35
CA ALA A 153 5.89 -22.01 6.04
C ALA A 153 4.74 -21.51 5.13
N LEU A 154 3.60 -21.10 5.70
CA LEU A 154 2.49 -20.51 4.94
C LEU A 154 2.73 -19.05 4.54
N TYR A 155 3.22 -18.22 5.45
CA TYR A 155 3.35 -16.77 5.23
C TYR A 155 4.70 -16.35 4.66
N SER A 156 5.74 -17.19 4.76
CA SER A 156 7.02 -16.89 4.14
C SER A 156 6.89 -17.00 2.63
N ALA A 157 7.20 -15.91 1.90
CA ALA A 157 7.30 -15.96 0.46
C ALA A 157 8.36 -17.02 0.07
N PRO A 158 8.10 -17.89 -0.93
CA PRO A 158 9.09 -18.84 -1.38
C PRO A 158 10.36 -18.07 -1.80
N ALA A 159 11.52 -18.56 -1.36
CA ALA A 159 12.79 -17.98 -1.77
C ALA A 159 12.84 -17.96 -3.30
N LYS A 160 13.12 -16.79 -3.89
CA LYS A 160 13.44 -16.74 -5.32
C LYS A 160 14.71 -17.55 -5.52
N GLU A 161 14.60 -18.74 -6.10
CA GLU A 161 15.75 -19.47 -6.60
C GLU A 161 16.51 -18.54 -7.55
N LYS A 162 17.73 -18.18 -7.17
CA LYS A 162 18.63 -17.45 -8.06
C LYS A 162 18.94 -18.41 -9.20
N GLY A 163 18.34 -18.20 -10.37
CA GLY A 163 18.60 -19.00 -11.55
C GLY A 163 20.10 -19.13 -11.78
N GLN A 164 20.61 -20.35 -11.74
CA GLN A 164 21.96 -20.69 -12.19
C GLN A 164 22.04 -20.33 -13.68
N ALA A 165 22.83 -19.30 -13.99
CA ALA A 165 23.27 -19.05 -15.35
C ALA A 165 24.24 -20.16 -15.73
N ALA A 166 23.82 -21.00 -16.67
CA ALA A 166 24.70 -21.84 -17.48
C ALA A 166 25.28 -21.00 -18.63
#